data_AF-A0A968NYA6-F1
#
_entry.id   AF-A0A968NYA6-F1
#
_cell.length_a   1.000
_cell.length_b   1.000
_cell.length_c   1.000
_cell.angle_alpha   90.00
_cell.angle_beta   90.00
_cell.angle_gamma   90.00
#
_symmetry.space_group_name_H-M   'P 1'
#
loop_
_entity.id
_entity.type
_entity.pdbx_description
1 polymer ?
#
loop_
_entity_poly.entity_id
_entity_poly.type
_entity_poly.pdbx_seq_one_letter_code
_entity_poly.pdbx_strand_id
1 'polypeptide(L)' 'MGEASEYIKALLKLLPDEYAIPLYMYDLEGIEQKTISEKLNLTLPNTKSRIQRGRMKLKERFLECCVVDFDENGE' A
#
# COMPACT_ATOMS: atom_id res chain seq x y z
N MET A 1 13.14 -15.47 0.36
CA MET A 1 12.25 -14.28 0.30
C MET A 1 12.04 -14.00 -1.18
N GLY A 2 10.83 -14.22 -1.70
CA GLY A 2 10.58 -14.24 -3.15
C GLY A 2 10.61 -12.85 -3.78
N GLU A 3 10.93 -12.79 -5.09
CA GLU A 3 11.04 -11.56 -5.90
C GLU A 3 9.82 -10.64 -5.78
N ALA A 4 8.61 -11.20 -5.62
CA ALA A 4 7.38 -10.44 -5.46
C ALA A 4 7.39 -9.47 -4.27
N SER A 5 8.09 -9.81 -3.17
CA SER A 5 8.16 -8.94 -1.98
C SER A 5 8.99 -7.68 -2.23
N GLU A 6 10.07 -7.77 -3.02
CA GLU A 6 10.91 -6.62 -3.35
C GLU A 6 10.19 -5.63 -4.28
N TYR A 7 9.40 -6.14 -5.23
CA TYR A 7 8.58 -5.29 -6.09
C TYR A 7 7.52 -4.51 -5.29
N ILE A 8 6.84 -5.16 -4.34
CA ILE A 8 5.87 -4.50 -3.46
C ILE A 8 6.55 -3.41 -2.62
N LYS A 9 7.74 -3.67 -2.06
CA LYS A 9 8.51 -2.66 -1.33
C LYS A 9 8.87 -1.46 -2.20
N ALA A 10 9.25 -1.69 -3.46
CA ALA A 10 9.54 -0.61 -4.39
C ALA A 10 8.30 0.25 -4.66
N LEU A 11 7.15 -0.37 -4.91
CA LEU A 11 5.89 0.36 -5.14
C LEU A 11 5.42 1.12 -3.89
N LEU A 12 5.60 0.56 -2.68
CA LEU A 12 5.25 1.25 -1.44
C LEU A 12 6.01 2.57 -1.26
N LYS A 13 7.25 2.69 -1.77
CA LYS A 13 8.01 3.95 -1.75
C LYS A 13 7.39 5.06 -2.62
N LEU A 14 6.45 4.73 -3.50
CA LEU A 14 5.74 5.68 -4.37
C LEU A 14 4.41 6.15 -3.76
N LEU A 15 4.05 5.66 -2.58
CA LEU A 15 2.85 6.06 -1.85
C LEU A 15 3.21 7.12 -0.79
N PRO A 16 2.27 8.00 -0.42
CA PRO A 16 2.44 8.85 0.75
C PRO A 16 2.70 8.02 2.02
N ASP A 17 3.66 8.44 2.83
CA ASP A 17 4.11 7.75 4.05
C ASP A 17 2.97 7.41 5.01
N GLU A 18 1.96 8.28 5.11
CA GLU A 18 0.80 8.05 5.98
C GLU A 18 0.00 6.79 5.62
N TYR A 19 0.14 6.28 4.40
CA TYR A 19 -0.46 5.02 3.95
C TYR A 19 0.59 3.91 3.81
N ALA A 20 1.77 4.23 3.29
CA ALA A 20 2.83 3.26 3.03
C ALA A 20 3.38 2.62 4.31
N ILE A 21 3.66 3.43 5.33
CA ILE A 21 4.26 2.97 6.60
C ILE A 21 3.34 1.99 7.34
N PRO A 22 2.07 2.33 7.67
CA PRO A 22 1.22 1.39 8.40
C PRO A 22 0.88 0.14 7.57
N LEU A 23 0.80 0.27 6.23
CA LEU A 23 0.61 -0.88 5.35
C LEU A 23 1.82 -1.83 5.37
N TYR A 24 3.04 -1.29 5.28
CA TYR A 24 4.26 -2.08 5.33
C TYR A 24 4.37 -2.85 6.66
N MET A 25 4.17 -2.15 7.79
CA MET A 25 4.21 -2.75 9.11
C MET A 25 3.19 -3.89 9.27
N TYR A 26 1.98 -3.75 8.71
CA TYR A 26 0.94 -4.77 8.83
C TYR A 26 1.13 -5.93 7.84
N ASP A 27 1.21 -5.63 6.55
CA ASP A 27 1.15 -6.64 5.48
C ASP A 27 2.50 -7.33 5.23
N LEU A 28 3.63 -6.65 5.47
CA LEU A 28 4.97 -7.18 5.21
C LEU A 28 5.70 -7.60 6.48
N GLU A 29 5.55 -6.85 7.58
CA GLU A 29 6.19 -7.18 8.86
C GLU A 29 5.29 -7.97 9.81
N GLY A 30 3.98 -8.07 9.54
CA GLY A 30 3.03 -8.83 10.36
C GLY A 30 2.73 -8.21 11.73
N ILE A 31 3.03 -6.92 11.93
CA ILE A 31 2.81 -6.22 13.20
C ILE A 31 1.31 -5.98 13.40
N GLU A 32 0.77 -6.30 14.58
CA GLU A 32 -0.65 -6.08 14.86
C GLU A 32 -1.07 -4.60 14.75
N GLN A 33 -2.28 -4.35 14.23
CA GLN A 33 -2.81 -2.99 14.02
C GLN A 33 -2.88 -2.16 15.30
N LYS A 34 -3.08 -2.78 16.47
CA LYS A 34 -3.06 -2.09 17.77
C LYS A 34 -1.67 -1.54 18.07
N THR A 35 -0.64 -2.36 17.93
CA THR A 35 0.76 -1.96 18.11
C THR A 35 1.17 -0.89 17.10
N ILE A 36 0.71 -0.98 15.85
CA ILE A 36 0.94 0.07 14.83
C ILE A 36 0.28 1.39 15.27
N SER A 37 -0.95 1.34 15.78
CA SER A 37 -1.68 2.53 16.24
C SER A 37 -0.94 3.25 17.37
N GLU A 38 -0.37 2.50 18.32
CA GLU A 38 0.44 3.04 19.41
C GLU A 38 1.76 3.64 18.89
N LYS A 39 2.48 2.92 18.02
CA LYS A 39 3.76 3.37 17.45
C LYS A 39 3.64 4.64 16.61
N LEU A 40 2.54 4.79 15.87
CA LEU A 40 2.31 5.93 14.97
C LEU A 40 1.47 7.04 15.61
N ASN A 41 1.13 6.92 16.89
CA ASN A 41 0.25 7.84 17.61
C ASN A 41 -1.10 8.09 16.87
N LEU A 42 -1.73 6.99 16.48
CA LEU A 42 -3.02 6.96 15.79
C LEU A 42 -4.05 6.24 16.63
N THR A 43 -5.32 6.51 16.36
CA THR A 43 -6.39 5.65 16.85
C THR A 43 -6.42 4.33 16.06
N LEU A 44 -6.93 3.25 16.67
CA LEU A 44 -7.11 1.97 15.99
C LEU A 44 -8.00 2.09 14.72
N PRO A 45 -9.11 2.86 14.71
CA PRO A 45 -9.88 3.11 13.50
C PRO A 45 -9.09 3.86 12.41
N ASN A 46 -8.31 4.88 12.76
CA ASN A 46 -7.48 5.61 11.79
C ASN A 46 -6.40 4.71 11.18
N THR A 47 -5.81 3.84 12.00
CA THR A 47 -4.82 2.86 11.55
C THR A 47 -5.42 1.90 10.53
N LYS A 48 -6.61 1.35 10.82
CA LYS A 48 -7.38 0.51 9.88
C LYS A 48 -7.65 1.21 8.55
N SER A 49 -8.12 2.47 8.61
CA SER A 49 -8.41 3.24 7.40
C SER A 49 -7.16 3.52 6.58
N ARG A 50 -6.04 3.85 7.22
CA ARG A 50 -4.75 4.09 6.54
C ARG A 50 -4.21 2.84 5.86
N ILE A 51 -4.27 1.67 6.51
CA ILE A 51 -3.90 0.39 5.91
C ILE A 51 -4.77 0.09 4.68
N GLN A 52 -6.09 0.24 4.81
CA GLN A 52 -7.02 0.00 3.71
C GLN A 52 -6.76 0.94 2.52
N ARG A 53 -6.59 2.24 2.77
CA ARG A 53 -6.27 3.23 1.75
C ARG A 53 -4.91 2.96 1.11
N GLY A 54 -3.93 2.51 1.88
CA GLY A 54 -2.64 2.05 1.35
C GLY A 54 -2.81 0.92 0.34
N ARG A 55 -3.63 -0.09 0.65
CA ARG A 55 -3.89 -1.21 -0.28
C ARG A 55 -4.53 -0.73 -1.58
N MET A 56 -5.46 0.22 -1.49
CA MET A 56 -6.09 0.83 -2.67
C MET A 56 -5.06 1.56 -3.53
N LYS A 57 -4.23 2.41 -2.93
CA LYS A 57 -3.16 3.13 -3.65
C LYS A 57 -2.10 2.21 -4.24
N LEU A 58 -1.75 1.14 -3.53
CA LEU A 58 -0.81 0.14 -4.03
C LEU A 58 -1.38 -0.57 -5.27
N LYS A 59 -2.69 -0.89 -5.25
CA LYS A 59 -3.39 -1.42 -6.41
C LYS A 59 -3.41 -0.42 -7.57
N GLU A 60 -3.67 0.86 -7.32
CA GLU A 60 -3.61 1.92 -8.34
C GLU A 60 -2.24 1.96 -9.01
N ARG A 61 -1.15 1.99 -8.23
CA ARG A 61 0.23 1.93 -8.75
C ARG A 61 0.53 0.69 -9.57
N PHE A 62 0.01 -0.46 -9.13
CA PHE A 62 0.19 -1.70 -9.86
C PHE A 62 -0.51 -1.66 -11.23
N LEU A 63 -1.68 -1.01 -11.30
CA LEU A 63 -2.45 -0.86 -12.53
C LEU A 63 -1.94 0.27 -13.42
N GLU A 64 -1.28 1.31 -12.89
CA GLU A 64 -0.62 2.37 -13.68
C GLU A 64 0.39 1.78 -14.70
N CYS A 65 1.10 0.72 -14.35
CA CYS A 65 2.00 0.03 -15.30
C CYS A 65 1.27 -0.83 -16.35
N CYS A 66 -0.04 -1.05 -16.18
CA CYS A 66 -0.85 -1.94 -17.00
C CYS A 66 -2.02 -1.21 -17.69
N VAL A 67 -2.02 0.12 -17.69
CA VAL A 67 -2.97 0.89 -18.50
C VAL A 67 -2.60 0.68 -19.95
N VAL A 68 -3.29 -0.25 -20.59
CA VAL A 68 -3.49 -0.26 -22.04
C VAL A 68 -4.47 0.88 -22.29
N ASP A 69 -3.95 2.02 -22.72
CA ASP A 69 -4.79 3.07 -23.31
C ASP A 69 -5.24 2.53 -24.65
N PHE A 70 -6.48 2.08 -24.71
CA PHE A 70 -7.14 1.83 -25.98
C PHE A 70 -7.57 3.19 -26.52
N ASP A 71 -7.06 3.55 -27.70
CA ASP A 71 -7.49 4.76 -28.40
C ASP A 71 -8.99 4.69 -28.77
N GLU A 72 -9.52 5.72 -29.44
CA GLU A 72 -10.93 5.78 -29.89
C GLU A 72 -11.31 4.60 -30.81
N ASN A 73 -10.33 3.85 -31.32
CA ASN A 73 -10.47 2.69 -32.19
C ASN A 73 -10.24 1.35 -31.47
N GLY A 74 -9.81 1.36 -30.21
CA GLY A 74 -9.58 0.13 -29.45
C GLY A 74 -8.24 -0.54 -29.71
N GLU A 75 -7.18 0.19 -30.05
CA GLU A 75 -5.80 -0.34 -30.14
C GLU A 75 -4.91 0.11 -28.98
#